data_AF-A0A520EBI2-F1
#
_entry.id   AF-A0A520EBI2-F1
#
_cell.length_a   1.000
_cell.length_b   1.000
_cell.length_c   1.000
_cell.angle_alpha   90.00
_cell.angle_beta   90.00
_cell.angle_gamma   90.00
#
_symmetry.space_group_name_H-M   'P 1'
#
loop_
_entity.id
_entity.type
_entity.pdbx_description
1 polymer ?
#
loop_
_entity_poly.entity_id
_entity_poly.type
_entity_poly.pdbx_seq_one_letter_code
_entity_poly.pdbx_strand_id
1 'polypeptide(L)' 'MKTLDVAIKVAVLVCALLVGPGCATIVKGTNQRIPVASEPASADVLVDGTFAGKTPTAVLLKRKNDHLITVKKDGY' A
#
# COMPACT_ATOMS: atom_id res chain seq x y z
N MET A 1 37.11 -37.36 1.56
CA MET A 1 36.67 -35.97 1.84
C MET A 1 35.94 -35.29 0.69
N LYS A 2 36.37 -35.38 -0.58
CA LYS A 2 35.78 -34.59 -1.70
C LYS A 2 34.28 -34.81 -1.95
N THR A 3 33.75 -36.00 -1.67
CA THR A 3 32.33 -36.34 -1.89
C THR A 3 31.38 -35.72 -0.86
N LEU A 4 31.88 -35.46 0.35
CA LEU A 4 31.11 -34.84 1.44
C LEU A 4 30.91 -33.35 1.18
N ASP A 5 31.95 -32.65 0.71
CA ASP A 5 31.87 -31.24 0.30
C ASP A 5 30.90 -31.01 -0.87
N VAL A 6 30.84 -31.95 -1.82
CA VAL A 6 29.90 -31.88 -2.95
C VAL A 6 28.47 -32.04 -2.47
N ALA A 7 28.19 -33.00 -1.57
CA ALA A 7 26.87 -33.19 -1.00
C ALA A 7 26.40 -31.97 -0.20
N ILE A 8 27.29 -31.35 0.59
CA ILE A 8 27.00 -30.12 1.34
C ILE A 8 26.67 -28.96 0.38
N LYS A 9 27.47 -28.76 -0.67
CA LYS A 9 27.23 -27.70 -1.66
C LYS A 9 25.92 -27.90 -2.42
N VAL A 10 25.59 -29.14 -2.80
CA VAL A 10 24.32 -29.47 -3.47
C VAL A 10 23.14 -29.24 -2.53
N ALA A 11 23.24 -29.64 -1.26
CA ALA A 11 22.20 -29.39 -0.26
C ALA A 11 21.97 -27.89 -0.04
N VAL A 12 23.03 -27.08 0.05
CA VAL A 12 22.93 -25.62 0.20
C VAL A 12 22.30 -24.97 -1.05
N LEU A 13 22.67 -25.41 -2.25
CA LEU A 13 22.12 -24.89 -3.50
C LEU A 13 20.61 -25.22 -3.63
N VAL A 14 20.21 -26.43 -3.25
CA VAL A 14 18.82 -26.88 -3.25
C VAL A 14 17.98 -26.13 -2.22
N CYS A 15 18.50 -25.90 -1.00
CA CYS A 15 17.84 -25.06 0.00
C CYS A 15 17.65 -23.61 -0.47
N ALA A 16 18.64 -23.02 -1.13
CA ALA A 16 18.54 -21.65 -1.64
C ALA A 16 17.47 -21.50 -2.74
N LEU A 17 17.28 -22.54 -3.56
CA LEU A 17 16.23 -22.58 -4.60
C LEU A 17 14.83 -22.84 -4.00
N LEU A 18 14.72 -23.66 -2.95
CA LEU A 18 13.45 -23.97 -2.27
C LEU A 18 12.93 -22.80 -1.42
N VAL A 19 13.81 -21.96 -0.90
CA VAL A 19 13.42 -20.75 -0.15
C VAL A 19 13.04 -19.59 -1.09
N GLY A 20 13.46 -19.64 -2.36
CA GLY A 20 12.95 -18.82 -3.47
C GLY A 20 13.01 -17.29 -3.29
N PRO A 21 12.74 -16.51 -4.36
CA PRO A 21 12.59 -15.05 -4.28
C PRO A 21 11.23 -14.69 -3.65
N GLY A 22 11.04 -15.04 -2.37
CA GLY A 22 9.74 -14.99 -1.69
C GLY A 22 9.20 -13.62 -1.27
N CYS A 23 9.90 -12.48 -1.49
CA CYS A 23 9.59 -11.27 -0.70
C CYS A 23 9.47 -9.93 -1.44
N ALA A 24 9.29 -9.89 -2.77
CA ALA A 24 8.96 -8.61 -3.42
C ALA A 24 7.51 -8.13 -3.13
N THR A 25 6.66 -8.98 -2.54
CA THR A 25 5.25 -8.67 -2.25
C THR A 25 4.99 -8.16 -0.83
N ILE A 26 5.95 -8.27 0.09
CA ILE A 26 5.78 -7.92 1.51
C ILE A 26 5.86 -6.42 1.76
N VAL A 27 6.55 -5.67 0.91
CA VAL A 27 6.66 -4.20 1.04
C VAL A 27 5.59 -3.51 0.21
N LYS A 28 4.31 -3.79 0.47
CA LYS A 28 3.24 -2.85 0.07
C LYS A 28 3.24 -1.74 1.11
N GLY A 29 3.59 -0.52 0.71
CA GLY A 29 3.71 0.63 1.59
C GLY A 29 2.48 0.85 2.49
N THR A 30 2.66 1.60 3.57
CA THR A 30 1.61 1.83 4.59
C THR A 30 0.53 2.80 4.16
N ASN A 31 0.67 3.46 3.01
CA ASN A 31 -0.29 4.45 2.50
C ASN A 31 -0.99 3.96 1.22
N GLN A 32 -2.19 4.48 0.99
CA GLN A 32 -3.00 4.23 -0.20
C GLN A 32 -3.54 5.55 -0.73
N ARG A 33 -3.46 5.75 -2.05
CA ARG A 33 -4.13 6.87 -2.72
C ARG A 33 -5.60 6.51 -2.94
N ILE A 34 -6.49 7.39 -2.50
CA ILE A 34 -7.95 7.21 -2.61
C ILE A 34 -8.48 8.40 -3.42
N PRO A 35 -8.99 8.17 -4.65
CA PRO A 35 -9.62 9.21 -5.44
C PRO A 35 -10.99 9.58 -4.84
N VAL A 36 -11.28 10.87 -4.78
CA VAL A 36 -12.53 11.44 -4.28
C VAL A 36 -13.08 12.37 -5.35
N ALA A 37 -14.24 12.01 -5.89
CA ALA A 37 -15.00 12.81 -6.84
C ALA A 37 -16.43 12.98 -6.30
N SER A 38 -17.05 14.11 -6.62
CA SER A 38 -18.42 14.41 -6.23
C SER A 38 -19.14 15.12 -7.36
N GLU A 39 -20.46 15.03 -7.33
CA GLU A 39 -21.36 15.85 -8.11
C GLU A 39 -22.33 16.50 -7.11
N PRO A 40 -22.31 17.84 -6.94
CA PRO A 40 -21.59 18.85 -7.72
C PRO A 40 -20.06 18.83 -7.55
N ALA A 41 -19.35 19.32 -8.56
CA ALA A 41 -17.90 19.48 -8.54
C ALA A 41 -17.44 20.59 -7.58
N SER A 42 -16.14 20.60 -7.24
CA SER A 42 -15.54 21.60 -6.35
C SER A 42 -16.16 21.60 -4.94
N ALA A 43 -16.41 20.42 -4.38
CA ALA A 43 -16.78 20.23 -2.98
C ALA A 43 -15.52 20.14 -2.11
N ASP A 44 -15.55 20.70 -0.91
CA ASP A 44 -14.50 20.58 0.08
C ASP A 44 -14.41 19.14 0.59
N VAL A 45 -13.20 18.61 0.58
CA VAL A 45 -12.87 17.29 1.12
C VAL A 45 -12.09 17.48 2.39
N LEU A 46 -12.59 16.94 3.49
CA LEU A 46 -11.91 16.89 4.77
C LEU A 46 -11.58 15.44 5.11
N VAL A 47 -10.36 15.21 5.58
CA VAL A 47 -9.90 13.93 6.11
C VAL A 47 -9.69 14.10 7.60
N ASP A 48 -10.42 13.35 8.41
CA ASP A 48 -10.38 13.42 9.88
C ASP A 48 -10.56 14.86 10.41
N GLY A 49 -11.45 15.62 9.75
CA GLY A 49 -11.73 17.02 10.07
C GLY A 49 -10.73 18.04 9.53
N THR A 50 -9.66 17.60 8.85
CA THR A 50 -8.66 18.50 8.24
C THR A 50 -8.91 18.67 6.75
N PHE A 51 -8.90 19.91 6.25
CA PHE A 51 -9.07 20.19 4.82
C PHE A 51 -7.96 19.55 3.98
N ALA A 52 -8.36 18.72 3.02
CA ALA A 52 -7.48 17.94 2.15
C ALA A 52 -7.54 18.36 0.67
N GLY A 53 -8.47 19.23 0.30
CA GLY A 53 -8.61 19.79 -1.05
C GLY A 53 -10.05 19.88 -1.52
N LYS A 54 -10.25 20.10 -2.82
CA LYS A 54 -11.58 20.15 -3.45
C LYS A 54 -11.74 19.02 -4.47
N THR A 55 -12.94 18.48 -4.63
CA THR A 55 -13.22 17.46 -5.65
C THR A 55 -13.13 18.04 -7.07
N PRO A 56 -12.60 17.28 -8.05
CA PRO A 56 -11.98 15.96 -7.93
C PRO A 56 -10.56 16.04 -7.33
N THR A 57 -10.26 15.19 -6.35
CA THR A 57 -8.91 15.12 -5.74
C THR A 57 -8.55 13.67 -5.40
N ALA A 58 -7.30 13.42 -5.01
CA ALA A 58 -6.86 12.16 -4.46
C ALA A 58 -6.16 12.39 -3.13
N VAL A 59 -6.63 11.72 -2.07
CA VAL A 59 -6.06 11.80 -0.72
C VAL A 59 -5.17 10.59 -0.45
N LEU A 60 -4.08 10.79 0.28
CA LEU A 60 -3.13 9.73 0.64
C LEU A 60 -3.39 9.33 2.10
N LEU A 61 -4.00 8.16 2.32
CA LEU A 61 -4.38 7.70 3.66
C LEU A 61 -3.59 6.49 4.10
N LYS A 62 -3.35 6.37 5.41
CA LYS A 62 -2.71 5.18 5.98
C LYS A 62 -3.64 3.98 5.89
N ARG A 63 -3.17 2.88 5.32
CA ARG A 63 -3.87 1.60 5.29
C ARG A 63 -4.06 1.06 6.71
N LYS A 64 -5.08 0.22 6.89
CA LYS A 64 -5.41 -0.45 8.17
C LYS A 64 -5.72 0.52 9.32
N ASN A 65 -6.12 1.75 9.00
CA ASN A 65 -6.71 2.69 9.92
C ASN A 65 -8.05 3.12 9.33
N ASP A 66 -9.00 3.40 10.21
CA ASP A 66 -10.25 4.05 9.83
C ASP A 66 -9.98 5.54 9.62
N HIS A 67 -10.58 6.11 8.57
CA HIS A 67 -10.49 7.53 8.25
C HIS A 67 -11.90 8.03 7.98
N LEU A 68 -12.23 9.21 8.48
CA LEU A 68 -13.49 9.87 8.16
C LEU A 68 -13.25 10.86 7.01
N ILE A 69 -13.86 10.59 5.86
CA ILE A 69 -13.87 11.51 4.72
C ILE A 69 -15.19 12.26 4.72
N THR A 70 -15.12 13.57 4.96
CA THR A 70 -16.27 14.47 4.84
C THR A 70 -16.18 15.21 3.52
N VAL A 71 -17.22 15.10 2.70
CA VAL A 71 -17.37 15.89 1.48
C VAL A 71 -18.46 16.92 1.74
N LYS A 72 -18.13 18.20 1.63
CA LYS A 72 -19.03 19.32 1.92
C LYS A 72 -19.04 20.29 0.74
N LYS A 73 -20.22 20.73 0.33
CA LYS A 73 -20.38 21.83 -0.63
C LYS A 73 -21.36 22.82 -0.06
N ASP A 74 -21.06 24.11 -0.15
CA ASP A 74 -22.04 25.12 0.26
C ASP A 74 -23.30 24.99 -0.60
N GLY A 75 -24.45 24.77 0.06
CA GLY A 75 -25.75 24.56 -0.58
C GLY A 75 -26.18 23.11 -0.82
N TYR A 76 -25.40 22.12 -0.33
CA TYR A 76 -25.72 20.69 -0.37
C TYR A 76 -25.36 20.03 0.97
#